data_AF-A0A1F4PRY5-F1
#
_entry.id   AF-A0A1F4PRY5-F1
#
_cell.length_a   1.000
_cell.length_b   1.000
_cell.length_c   1.000
_cell.angle_alpha   90.00
_cell.angle_beta   90.00
_cell.angle_gamma   90.00
#
_symmetry.space_group_name_H-M   'P 1'
#
loop_
_entity.id
_entity.type
_entity.pdbx_description
1 polymer ?
#
loop_
_entity_poly.entity_id
_entity_poly.type
_entity_poly.pdbx_seq_one_letter_code
_entity_poly.pdbx_strand_id
1 'polypeptide(L)'
;MSKDVIADFLTVIRNGVSRSKASVEIGYSKLRYEIAQIMKQEGFVSDVVLEEKESESTIKVVLKYVEGESAIHEIVRVSKPSRRVYTSIERIKPVIGGLGINILTTSKG
;
A
#
# COMPACT_ATOMS: atom_id res chain seq x y z
N MET A 1 21.86 0.75 -9.27
CA MET A 1 20.77 1.75 -9.19
C MET A 1 19.81 1.28 -8.10
N SER A 2 19.63 2.03 -7.00
CA SER A 2 18.76 1.60 -5.89
C SER A 2 17.29 1.82 -6.27
N LYS A 3 16.51 0.74 -6.43
CA LYS A 3 15.09 0.78 -6.79
C LYS A 3 14.25 0.93 -5.52
N ASP A 4 13.35 1.91 -5.46
CA ASP A 4 12.39 2.03 -4.36
C ASP A 4 11.27 0.98 -4.51
N VAL A 5 11.45 -0.14 -3.81
CA VAL A 5 10.58 -1.32 -3.81
C VAL A 5 9.16 -1.01 -3.32
N ILE A 6 8.99 0.00 -2.44
CA ILE A 6 7.69 0.42 -1.90
C ILE A 6 6.99 1.34 -2.90
N ALA A 7 7.72 2.31 -3.48
CA ALA A 7 7.14 3.18 -4.49
C ALA A 7 6.65 2.38 -5.71
N ASP A 8 7.39 1.34 -6.11
CA ASP A 8 6.99 0.38 -7.15
C ASP A 8 5.66 -0.32 -6.79
N PHE A 9 5.55 -0.82 -5.55
CA PHE A 9 4.33 -1.46 -5.06
C PHE A 9 3.10 -0.54 -5.09
N LEU A 10 3.22 0.68 -4.56
CA LEU A 10 2.11 1.65 -4.58
C LEU A 10 1.75 2.06 -6.01
N THR A 11 2.71 2.08 -6.92
CA THR A 11 2.49 2.36 -8.34
C THR A 11 1.73 1.22 -9.02
N VAL A 12 2.05 -0.04 -8.73
CA VAL A 12 1.30 -1.21 -9.23
C VAL A 12 -0.16 -1.14 -8.80
N ILE A 13 -0.43 -0.81 -7.53
CA ILE A 13 -1.80 -0.62 -7.02
C ILE A 13 -2.50 0.51 -7.77
N ARG A 14 -1.87 1.71 -7.86
CA ARG A 14 -2.44 2.87 -8.54
C ARG A 14 -2.80 2.55 -10.01
N ASN A 15 -1.93 1.83 -10.70
CA ASN A 15 -2.15 1.42 -12.08
C ASN A 15 -3.27 0.37 -12.18
N GLY A 16 -3.37 -0.54 -11.22
CA GLY A 16 -4.48 -1.50 -11.12
C GLY A 16 -5.82 -0.79 -10.95
N VAL A 17 -5.88 0.19 -10.04
CA VAL A 17 -7.05 1.02 -9.79
C VAL A 17 -7.45 1.80 -11.04
N SER A 18 -6.49 2.48 -11.68
CA SER A 18 -6.72 3.30 -12.90
C SER A 18 -7.21 2.48 -14.11
N ARG A 19 -6.98 1.16 -14.10
CA ARG A 19 -7.42 0.23 -15.15
C ARG A 19 -8.63 -0.61 -14.72
N SER A 20 -9.24 -0.30 -13.58
CA SER A 20 -10.38 -1.02 -13.01
C SER A 20 -10.15 -2.54 -12.94
N LYS A 21 -8.93 -2.95 -12.56
CA LYS A 21 -8.60 -4.37 -12.41
C LYS A 21 -9.24 -4.95 -11.15
N ALA A 22 -9.65 -6.21 -11.20
CA ALA A 22 -10.13 -6.90 -10.00
C ALA A 22 -9.02 -7.12 -8.95
N SER A 23 -7.80 -7.41 -9.39
CA SER A 23 -6.65 -7.64 -8.51
C SER A 23 -5.32 -7.24 -9.15
N VAL A 24 -4.30 -7.07 -8.32
CA VAL A 24 -2.91 -6.89 -8.73
C VAL A 24 -2.02 -7.88 -7.99
N GLU A 25 -0.94 -8.30 -8.63
CA GLU A 25 0.03 -9.25 -8.09
C GLU A 25 1.42 -8.63 -8.07
N ILE A 26 2.18 -8.90 -7.01
CA ILE A 26 3.55 -8.44 -6.85
C ILE A 26 4.37 -9.43 -6.04
N GLY A 27 5.68 -9.52 -6.30
CA GLY A 27 6.59 -10.37 -5.51
C GLY A 27 6.58 -10.01 -4.02
N TYR A 28 6.68 -11.03 -3.18
CA TYR A 28 6.61 -10.91 -1.73
C TYR A 28 7.75 -10.07 -1.15
N SER A 29 7.39 -9.29 -0.14
CA SER A 29 8.30 -8.67 0.80
C SER A 29 7.51 -8.48 2.07
N LYS A 30 8.12 -8.75 3.23
CA LYS A 30 7.47 -8.59 4.53
C LYS A 30 6.81 -7.21 4.68
N LEU A 31 7.52 -6.15 4.30
CA LEU A 31 7.02 -4.78 4.38
C LEU A 31 5.85 -4.51 3.41
N ARG A 32 5.88 -5.07 2.18
CA ARG A 32 4.77 -4.94 1.23
C ARG A 32 3.53 -5.65 1.76
N TYR A 33 3.72 -6.84 2.35
CA TYR A 33 2.64 -7.62 2.92
C TYR A 33 2.01 -6.91 4.12
N GLU A 34 2.82 -6.38 5.04
CA GLU A 34 2.32 -5.60 6.19
C GLU A 34 1.55 -4.36 5.74
N ILE A 35 2.04 -3.60 4.77
CA ILE A 35 1.31 -2.46 4.20
C ILE A 35 -0.02 -2.92 3.59
N ALA A 36 -0.02 -4.00 2.82
CA ALA A 36 -1.23 -4.54 2.22
C ALA A 36 -2.25 -5.00 3.27
N GLN A 37 -1.79 -5.64 4.35
CA GLN A 37 -2.63 -6.04 5.48
C GLN A 37 -3.27 -4.84 6.18
N ILE A 38 -2.52 -3.75 6.40
CA ILE A 38 -3.07 -2.51 6.94
C ILE A 38 -4.14 -1.95 6.00
N MET A 39 -3.88 -1.91 4.69
CA MET A 39 -4.88 -1.46 3.70
C MET A 39 -6.15 -2.31 3.73
N LYS A 40 -6.04 -3.63 4.00
CA LYS A 40 -7.19 -4.52 4.15
C LYS A 40 -7.96 -4.21 5.43
N GLN A 41 -7.27 -4.05 6.56
CA GLN A 41 -7.87 -3.74 7.86
C GLN A 41 -8.66 -2.44 7.84
N GLU A 42 -8.11 -1.42 7.18
CA GLU A 42 -8.76 -0.11 7.01
C GLU A 42 -9.80 -0.10 5.88
N GLY A 43 -9.98 -1.22 5.17
CA GLY A 43 -11.05 -1.40 4.18
C GLY A 43 -10.81 -0.73 2.82
N PHE A 44 -9.56 -0.35 2.50
CA PHE A 44 -9.16 0.19 1.19
C PHE A 44 -9.04 -0.89 0.11
N VAL A 45 -8.71 -2.11 0.50
CA VAL A 45 -8.67 -3.29 -0.39
C VAL A 45 -9.61 -4.35 0.16
N SER A 46 -10.19 -5.16 -0.72
CA SER A 46 -11.15 -6.20 -0.32
C SER A 46 -10.45 -7.35 0.38
N ASP A 47 -9.32 -7.79 -0.17
CA ASP A 47 -8.55 -8.89 0.38
C ASP A 47 -7.08 -8.84 -0.03
N VAL A 48 -6.24 -9.54 0.73
CA VAL A 48 -4.81 -9.72 0.48
C VAL A 48 -4.47 -11.18 0.73
N VAL A 49 -4.00 -11.85 -0.32
CA VAL A 49 -3.65 -13.27 -0.30
C VAL A 49 -2.15 -13.40 -0.50
N LEU A 50 -1.50 -14.19 0.36
CA LEU A 50 -0.13 -14.63 0.15
C LEU A 50 -0.17 -15.97 -0.61
N GLU A 51 0.35 -15.97 -1.82
CA GLU A 51 0.49 -17.17 -2.64
C GLU A 51 1.95 -17.64 -2.53
N GLU A 52 2.16 -18.74 -1.81
CA GLU A 52 3.48 -19.37 -1.70
C GLU A 52 3.66 -20.37 -2.85
N LYS A 53 4.70 -20.18 -3.66
CA LYS A 53 5.13 -21.13 -4.71
C LYS A 53 6.53 -21.61 -4.38
N GLU A 54 6.91 -22.78 -4.89
CA GLU A 54 8.21 -23.43 -4.61
C GLU A 54 9.42 -22.53 -4.91
N SER A 55 9.32 -21.62 -5.88
CA SER A 55 10.40 -20.72 -6.28
C SER A 55 10.27 -19.30 -5.73
N GLU A 56 9.07 -18.70 -5.74
CA GLU A 56 8.84 -17.32 -5.33
C GLU A 56 7.44 -17.11 -4.75
N SER A 57 7.37 -16.49 -3.57
CA SER A 57 6.10 -16.06 -2.96
C SER A 57 5.59 -14.77 -3.61
N THR A 58 4.29 -14.70 -3.87
CA THR A 58 3.60 -13.54 -4.45
C THR A 58 2.49 -13.02 -3.53
N ILE A 59 2.30 -11.71 -3.53
CA ILE A 59 1.20 -11.03 -2.83
C ILE A 59 0.16 -10.65 -3.87
N LYS A 60 -1.06 -11.17 -3.70
CA LYS A 60 -2.21 -10.80 -4.50
C LYS A 60 -3.11 -9.87 -3.71
N VAL A 61 -3.32 -8.67 -4.23
CA VAL A 61 -4.16 -7.63 -3.62
C VAL A 61 -5.45 -7.51 -4.43
N VAL A 62 -6.58 -7.79 -3.80
CA VAL A 62 -7.91 -7.68 -4.41
C VAL A 62 -8.43 -6.26 -4.19
N LEU A 63 -8.61 -5.52 -5.29
CA LEU A 63 -9.01 -4.12 -5.23
C LEU A 63 -10.50 -4.01 -4.90
N LYS A 64 -10.84 -2.99 -4.12
CA LYS A 64 -12.22 -2.74 -3.70
C LYS A 64 -12.83 -1.63 -4.55
N TYR A 65 -14.05 -1.90 -5.02
CA TYR A 65 -14.87 -0.94 -5.76
C TYR A 65 -16.27 -0.90 -5.14
N VAL A 66 -16.82 0.30 -5.01
CA VAL A 66 -18.18 0.56 -4.51
C VAL A 66 -18.86 1.42 -5.55
N GLU A 67 -19.98 0.95 -6.10
CA GLU A 67 -20.74 1.67 -7.14
C GLU A 67 -19.90 2.07 -8.37
N GLY A 68 -18.87 1.29 -8.69
CA GLY A 68 -17.96 1.55 -9.81
C GLY A 68 -16.78 2.47 -9.48
N GLU A 69 -16.75 3.07 -8.28
CA GLU A 69 -15.64 3.88 -7.79
C GLU A 69 -14.68 3.04 -6.94
N SER A 70 -13.38 3.30 -7.04
CA SER A 70 -12.40 2.61 -6.20
C SER A 70 -12.39 3.18 -4.78
N ALA A 71 -12.26 2.31 -3.79
CA ALA A 71 -12.05 2.73 -2.40
C ALA A 71 -10.72 3.48 -2.19
N ILE A 72 -9.78 3.40 -3.15
CA ILE A 72 -8.50 4.12 -3.12
C ILE A 72 -8.57 5.28 -4.12
N HIS A 73 -8.69 6.50 -3.61
CA HIS A 73 -8.66 7.71 -4.44
C HIS A 73 -7.22 8.20 -4.69
N GLU A 74 -6.39 8.25 -3.64
CA GLU A 74 -5.02 8.71 -3.73
C GLU A 74 -4.09 7.85 -2.86
N ILE A 75 -2.90 7.55 -3.38
CA ILE A 75 -1.87 6.80 -2.66
C ILE A 75 -0.48 7.34 -3.01
N VAL A 76 0.29 7.76 -2.00
CA VAL A 76 1.55 8.50 -2.18
C VAL A 76 2.65 7.98 -1.25
N ARG A 77 3.87 7.87 -1.79
CA ARG A 77 5.09 7.59 -1.01
C ARG A 77 5.73 8.89 -0.53
N VAL A 78 5.64 9.15 0.77
CA VAL A 78 6.22 10.36 1.40
C VAL A 78 7.74 10.24 1.63
N SER A 79 8.20 9.15 2.26
CA SER A 79 9.63 8.95 2.60
C SER A 79 10.35 8.17 1.49
N LYS A 80 11.22 8.82 0.72
CA LYS A 80 11.92 8.22 -0.44
C LYS A 80 13.39 7.93 -0.09
N PRO A 81 14.07 6.98 -0.78
CA PRO A 81 15.49 6.69 -0.52
C PRO A 81 16.40 7.91 -0.65
N SER A 82 16.11 8.82 -1.59
CA SER A 82 16.85 10.07 -1.77
C SER A 82 16.59 11.12 -0.69
N ARG A 83 15.46 11.05 0.00
CA ARG A 83 15.07 11.97 1.07
C ARG A 83 14.13 11.28 2.05
N ARG A 84 14.70 10.80 3.15
CA ARG A 84 13.95 10.20 4.26
C ARG A 84 13.19 11.30 5.01
N VAL A 85 11.95 11.01 5.36
CA VAL A 85 11.10 11.87 6.18
C VAL A 85 10.82 11.15 7.48
N TYR A 86 11.20 11.79 8.59
CA TYR A 86 10.93 11.35 9.95
C TYR A 86 10.14 12.45 10.66
N THR A 87 9.11 12.09 11.42
CA THR A 87 8.23 13.06 12.09
C THR A 87 7.90 12.58 13.49
N SER A 88 7.78 13.51 14.44
CA SER A 88 7.23 13.23 15.76
C SER A 88 5.70 13.11 15.70
N ILE A 89 5.11 12.44 16.69
CA ILE A 89 3.66 12.23 16.77
C ILE A 89 2.89 13.56 16.76
N GLU A 90 3.39 14.61 17.42
CA GLU A 90 2.69 15.90 17.50
C GLU A 90 2.62 16.64 16.15
N ARG A 91 3.47 16.27 15.19
CA ARG A 91 3.55 16.92 13.87
C ARG A 91 2.81 16.17 12.78
N ILE A 92 2.27 14.99 13.08
CA ILE A 92 1.50 14.20 12.10
C ILE A 92 0.18 14.92 11.87
N LYS A 93 0.00 15.39 10.63
CA LYS A 93 -1.27 16.00 10.20
C LYS A 93 -2.25 14.91 9.75
N PRO A 94 -3.55 15.07 10.04
CA PRO A 94 -4.57 14.18 9.52
C PRO A 94 -4.63 14.27 7.99
N VAL A 95 -4.86 13.14 7.32
CA VAL A 95 -5.06 13.08 5.87
C VAL A 95 -6.54 13.36 5.59
N ILE A 96 -6.82 14.33 4.72
CA ILE A 96 -8.20 14.74 4.32
C ILE A 96 -9.10 14.92 5.56
N GLY A 97 -8.64 15.71 6.53
CA GLY A 97 -9.42 16.00 7.75
C GLY A 97 -9.75 14.78 8.63
N GLY A 98 -9.06 13.64 8.45
CA GLY A 98 -9.29 12.40 9.20
C GLY A 98 -9.95 11.28 8.39
N LEU A 99 -10.31 11.55 7.13
CA LEU A 99 -10.91 10.55 6.23
C LEU A 99 -9.89 9.64 5.54
N GLY A 100 -8.60 9.96 5.64
CA GLY A 100 -7.51 9.11 5.17
C GLY A 100 -6.56 8.72 6.29
N ILE A 101 -5.63 7.83 5.97
CA ILE A 101 -4.66 7.29 6.94
C ILE A 101 -3.22 7.64 6.57
N ASN A 102 -2.35 7.69 7.58
CA ASN A 102 -0.90 7.69 7.41
C ASN A 102 -0.33 6.34 7.85
N ILE A 103 0.41 5.66 6.99
CA ILE A 103 1.16 4.45 7.37
C ILE A 103 2.59 4.86 7.73
N LEU A 104 2.99 4.54 8.96
CA LEU A 104 4.27 4.93 9.55
C LEU A 104 5.00 3.69 10.02
N THR A 105 6.31 3.65 9.80
CA THR A 105 7.18 2.65 10.43
C THR A 105 7.63 3.18 11.77
N THR A 106 7.40 2.43 12.84
CA THR A 106 7.80 2.81 14.19
C THR A 106 8.79 1.79 14.77
N SER A 107 9.35 2.08 15.94
CA SER A 107 10.24 1.11 16.62
C SER A 107 9.52 -0.16 17.09
N LYS A 108 8.18 -0.15 17.11
CA LYS A 108 7.34 -1.30 17.50
C LYS A 108 6.73 -2.04 16.30
N GLY A 109 7.13 -1.67 15.08
CA GLY A 109 6.40 -1.98 13.84
C GLY A 109 5.98 -0.69 13.17
#